data_AF-A0A356U8E3-F1
#
_entry.id   AF-A0A356U8E3-F1
#
_cell.length_a   1.000
_cell.length_b   1.000
_cell.length_c   1.000
_cell.angle_alpha   90.00
_cell.angle_beta   90.00
_cell.angle_gamma   90.00
#
_symmetry.space_group_name_H-M   'P 1'
#
loop_
_entity.id
_entity.type
_entity.pdbx_description
1 polymer ?
#
loop_
_entity_poly.entity_id
_entity_poly.type
_entity_poly.pdbx_seq_one_letter_code
_entity_poly.pdbx_strand_id
1 'polypeptide(L)' 'FTFPEIATVGMSEEECANRGIKYRVGKFNFAANGKAMTLGETDGLVKVIADEDNVIRGVHIIGPHASDL' A
#
# COMPACT_ATOMS: atom_id res chain seq x y z
N PHE A 1 10.33 -13.08 -0.43
CA PHE A 1 11.04 -11.91 -0.96
C PHE A 1 11.17 -12.07 -2.48
N THR A 2 10.50 -11.21 -3.24
CA THR A 2 10.64 -11.02 -4.70
C THR A 2 11.28 -9.65 -4.95
N PHE A 3 11.67 -9.34 -6.18
CA PHE A 3 12.14 -8.00 -6.55
C PHE A 3 11.23 -7.40 -7.64
N PRO A 4 10.45 -6.34 -7.36
CA PRO A 4 10.28 -5.67 -6.06
C PRO A 4 9.56 -6.57 -5.02
N GLU A 5 9.68 -6.20 -3.75
CA GLU A 5 9.05 -6.93 -2.64
C GLU A 5 7.54 -6.67 -2.59
N ILE A 6 6.82 -7.57 -1.92
CA ILE A 6 5.38 -7.44 -1.68
C ILE A 6 5.13 -7.67 -0.19
N ALA A 7 4.40 -6.75 0.45
CA ALA A 7 3.96 -6.87 1.83
C ALA A 7 2.54 -6.34 1.99
N THR A 8 1.76 -6.98 2.85
CA THR A 8 0.39 -6.54 3.17
C THR A 8 0.09 -6.78 4.65
N VAL A 9 -0.75 -5.93 5.22
CA VAL A 9 -1.28 -6.09 6.57
C VAL A 9 -2.71 -5.55 6.64
N GLY A 10 -3.56 -6.20 7.43
CA GLY A 10 -4.97 -5.82 7.57
C GLY A 10 -5.83 -6.30 6.41
N MET A 11 -6.93 -5.58 6.16
CA MET A 11 -7.97 -5.96 5.20
C MET A 11 -7.61 -5.53 3.78
N SER A 12 -8.09 -6.28 2.80
CA SER A 12 -8.19 -5.88 1.41
C SER A 12 -9.47 -5.07 1.13
N GLU A 13 -9.51 -4.40 -0.02
CA GLU A 13 -10.70 -3.67 -0.50
C GLU A 13 -11.91 -4.61 -0.64
N GLU A 14 -11.66 -5.85 -1.10
CA GLU A 14 -12.68 -6.89 -1.24
C GLU A 14 -13.22 -7.32 0.14
N GLU A 15 -12.34 -7.51 1.12
CA GLU A 15 -12.76 -7.85 2.48
C GLU A 15 -13.56 -6.72 3.13
N CYS A 16 -13.18 -5.45 2.91
CA CYS A 16 -13.97 -4.31 3.38
C CYS A 16 -15.36 -4.29 2.72
N ALA A 17 -15.44 -4.51 1.40
CA ALA A 17 -16.70 -4.57 0.67
C ALA A 17 -17.60 -5.71 1.17
N ASN A 18 -17.04 -6.92 1.33
CA ASN A 18 -17.75 -8.10 1.81
C ASN A 18 -18.29 -7.94 3.24
N ARG A 19 -17.64 -7.11 4.06
CA ARG A 19 -18.07 -6.80 5.45
C ARG A 19 -18.98 -5.58 5.53
N GLY A 20 -19.33 -4.95 4.41
CA GLY A 20 -20.14 -3.72 4.39
C GLY A 20 -19.46 -2.51 5.04
N ILE A 21 -18.13 -2.54 5.17
CA ILE A 21 -17.34 -1.43 5.69
C ILE A 21 -17.17 -0.43 4.55
N LYS A 22 -17.65 0.80 4.74
CA LYS A 22 -17.35 1.88 3.80
C LYS A 22 -15.90 2.30 3.95
N TYR A 23 -15.19 2.43 2.83
CA TYR A 23 -13.77 2.73 2.81
C TYR A 23 -13.41 3.69 1.69
N ARG A 24 -12.23 4.29 1.85
CA ARG A 24 -11.53 5.09 0.84
C ARG A 24 -10.13 4.53 0.66
N VAL A 25 -9.58 4.71 -0.53
CA VAL A 25 -8.27 4.17 -0.90
C VAL A 25 -7.34 5.30 -1.32
N GLY A 26 -6.21 5.39 -0.64
CA GLY A 26 -5.07 6.21 -1.07
C GLY A 26 -4.03 5.34 -1.77
N LYS A 27 -3.46 5.84 -2.87
CA LYS A 27 -2.36 5.19 -3.58
C LYS A 27 -1.24 6.18 -3.82
N PHE A 28 0.00 5.73 -3.66
CA PHE A 28 1.19 6.53 -3.93
C PHE A 28 2.24 5.68 -4.65
N ASN A 29 2.73 6.15 -5.79
CA ASN A 29 3.70 5.42 -6.61
C ASN A 29 5.13 5.70 -6.15
N PHE A 30 5.99 4.68 -6.11
CA PHE A 30 7.41 4.86 -5.79
C PHE A 30 8.15 5.71 -6.83
N ALA A 31 7.66 5.77 -8.08
CA ALA A 31 8.14 6.70 -9.09
C ALA A 31 8.00 8.19 -8.70
N ALA A 32 7.14 8.55 -7.75
CA ALA A 32 7.01 9.89 -7.21
C ALA A 32 7.80 10.10 -5.89
N ASN A 33 8.51 9.08 -5.40
CA ASN A 33 9.31 9.14 -4.18
C ASN A 33 10.76 9.56 -4.52
N GLY A 34 11.20 10.73 -4.02
CA GLY A 34 12.54 11.24 -4.31
C GLY A 34 13.68 10.31 -3.88
N LYS A 35 13.54 9.60 -2.75
CA LYS A 35 14.55 8.62 -2.30
C LYS A 35 14.62 7.44 -3.28
N ALA A 36 13.47 6.86 -3.64
CA ALA A 36 13.38 5.78 -4.61
C ALA A 36 14.00 6.19 -5.97
N MET A 37 13.73 7.41 -6.43
CA MET A 37 14.36 7.96 -7.64
C MET A 37 15.89 8.04 -7.50
N THR A 38 16.40 8.54 -6.37
CA THR A 38 17.86 8.62 -6.16
C THR A 38 18.55 7.26 -6.05
N LEU A 39 17.81 6.21 -5.66
CA LEU A 39 18.31 4.84 -5.58
C LEU A 39 18.06 4.02 -6.86
N GLY A 40 17.30 4.55 -7.82
CA GLY A 40 16.89 3.83 -9.02
C GLY A 40 15.82 2.75 -8.79
N GLU A 41 15.13 2.79 -7.65
CA GLU A 41 14.17 1.77 -7.19
C GLU A 41 12.72 2.27 -7.30
N THR A 42 12.30 2.71 -8.49
CA THR A 42 11.02 3.42 -8.67
C THR A 42 9.80 2.52 -8.87
N ASP A 43 10.00 1.21 -8.94
CA ASP A 43 8.94 0.26 -9.27
C ASP A 43 7.99 0.05 -8.08
N GLY A 44 6.69 0.06 -8.39
CA GLY A 44 5.64 -0.28 -7.45
C GLY A 44 4.91 0.90 -6.83
N LEU A 45 4.10 0.60 -5.80
CA LEU A 45 3.22 1.54 -5.12
C LEU A 45 2.91 1.10 -3.68
N VAL A 46 2.49 2.08 -2.89
CA VAL A 46 1.85 1.89 -1.58
C VAL A 46 0.35 2.16 -1.74
N LYS A 47 -0.48 1.27 -1.22
CA LYS A 47 -1.94 1.41 -1.13
C LYS A 47 -2.38 1.36 0.32
N VAL A 48 -3.13 2.37 0.76
CA VAL A 48 -3.69 2.46 2.11
C VAL A 48 -5.21 2.48 2.01
N ILE A 49 -5.86 1.64 2.81
CA ILE A 49 -7.31 1.52 2.91
C ILE A 49 -7.71 2.06 4.27
N ALA A 50 -8.57 3.07 4.31
CA ALA A 50 -9.09 3.65 5.53
C ALA A 50 -10.62 3.73 5.48
N ASP A 51 -11.29 3.67 6.62
CA ASP A 51 -12.74 3.87 6.71
C ASP A 51 -13.12 5.37 6.82
N GLU A 52 -14.42 5.63 6.96
CA GLU A 52 -14.98 6.99 7.09
C GLU A 52 -14.48 7.70 8.37
N ASP A 53 -14.15 6.95 9.42
CA ASP A 53 -13.61 7.47 10.69
C ASP A 53 -12.09 7.71 10.64
N ASN A 54 -11.47 7.56 9.46
CA ASN A 54 -10.03 7.68 9.22
C ASN A 54 -9.20 6.56 9.86
N VAL A 55 -9.80 5.44 10.26
CA VAL A 55 -9.08 4.27 10.79
C VAL A 55 -8.47 3.50 9.62
N ILE A 56 -7.17 3.23 9.68
CA ILE A 56 -6.49 2.38 8.69
C ILE A 56 -6.97 0.93 8.87
N ARG A 57 -7.57 0.38 7.83
CA ARG A 57 -8.07 -1.00 7.79
C ARG A 57 -7.09 -1.94 7.10
N GLY A 58 -6.26 -1.45 6.20
CA GLY A 58 -5.18 -2.24 5.62
C GLY A 58 -4.16 -1.41 4.83
N VAL A 59 -2.96 -1.96 4.70
CA VAL A 59 -1.86 -1.40 3.92
C VAL A 59 -1.28 -2.50 3.03
N HIS A 60 -1.07 -2.18 1.76
CA HIS A 60 -0.61 -3.11 0.74
C HIS A 60 0.49 -2.42 -0.05
N ILE A 61 1.67 -3.02 -0.09
CA ILE A 61 2.86 -2.44 -0.69
C ILE A 61 3.43 -3.44 -1.70
N ILE A 62 3.74 -2.93 -2.88
CA ILE A 62 4.67 -3.56 -3.81
C ILE A 62 5.76 -2.52 -4.08
N GLY A 63 7.03 -2.83 -3.82
CA GLY A 63 8.11 -1.85 -3.96
C GLY A 63 9.38 -2.18 -3.20
N PRO A 64 10.38 -1.29 -3.22
CA PRO A 64 11.62 -1.47 -2.44
C PRO A 64 11.32 -1.46 -0.94
N HIS A 65 11.95 -2.37 -0.20
CA HIS A 65 11.80 -2.52 1.25
C HIS A 65 10.34 -2.71 1.72
N ALA A 66 9.47 -3.28 0.88
CA ALA A 66 8.06 -3.44 1.24
C ALA A 66 7.87 -4.23 2.54
N SER A 67 8.71 -5.23 2.82
CA SER A 67 8.58 -6.06 4.02
C SER A 67 8.96 -5.35 5.32
N ASP A 68 9.77 -4.28 5.23
CA ASP A 68 10.20 -3.47 6.38
C ASP A 68 9.20 -2.35 6.73
N LEU A 69 8.30 -2.03 5.79
CA LEU A 69 7.31 -0.95 5.86
C LEU A 69 5.94 -1.43 6.34
#